data_AF-A0A5P0ZT10-F1
#
_entry.id   AF-A0A5P0ZT10-F1
#
_cell.length_a   1.000
_cell.length_b   1.000
_cell.length_c   1.000
_cell.angle_alpha   90.00
_cell.angle_beta   90.00
_cell.angle_gamma   90.00
#
_symmetry.space_group_name_H-M   'P 1'
#
loop_
_entity.id
_entity.type
_entity.pdbx_description
1 polymer ?
#
loop_
_entity_poly.entity_id
_entity_poly.type
_entity_poly.pdbx_seq_one_letter_code
_entity_poly.pdbx_strand_id
1 'polypeptide(L)'
;LYCMKFDRRKLFVSILINIVIYYGYLQTIIRTHNSVLLPLTVITALLISATALLVILGPTYPALMAYSSTVLATTVAVLLSTFVLSISGFSSIHLELNDFELQPYLGVFLSQVIFSVLGVILDETMDISSSLIEMKRELSDVAEKTLFKSGINIGRELIGPLINILLFIVIAENLNVVLLYLSNGNSIGYTMNMTLSLGIAQLLISAIGIVLTVPITSFIASKVITRRMK
;
A
#
# COMPACT_ATOMS: atom_id res chain seq x y z
N LEU A 1 -10.25 23.81 7.49
CA LEU A 1 -8.78 23.81 7.77
C LEU A 1 -8.48 23.91 9.27
N TYR A 2 -9.34 23.28 10.09
CA TYR A 2 -9.06 23.09 11.51
C TYR A 2 -8.16 21.86 11.59
N CYS A 3 -6.88 22.11 11.38
CA CYS A 3 -5.77 21.19 11.55
C CYS A 3 -6.07 20.25 12.73
N MET A 4 -6.23 18.94 12.49
CA MET A 4 -5.92 17.97 13.53
C MET A 4 -4.61 18.43 14.14
N LYS A 5 -4.58 18.80 15.43
CA LYS A 5 -3.36 19.31 16.10
C LYS A 5 -2.17 18.51 15.59
N PHE A 6 -1.38 19.12 14.70
CA PHE A 6 -0.35 18.44 13.91
C PHE A 6 0.79 18.15 14.86
N ASP A 7 0.62 17.10 15.64
CA ASP A 7 1.54 16.71 16.67
C ASP A 7 2.66 15.93 15.98
N ARG A 8 3.65 16.67 15.48
CA ARG A 8 4.85 16.13 14.80
C ARG A 8 5.43 14.93 15.57
N ARG A 9 5.31 14.94 16.90
CA ARG A 9 5.75 13.86 17.79
C ARG A 9 5.05 12.54 17.49
N LYS A 10 3.74 12.53 17.19
CA LYS A 10 2.99 11.31 16.87
C LYS A 10 3.48 10.66 15.58
N LEU A 11 3.80 11.45 14.56
CA LEU A 11 4.37 10.95 13.31
C LEU A 11 5.74 10.29 13.54
N PHE A 12 6.63 10.97 14.25
CA PHE A 12 7.94 10.39 14.60
C PHE A 12 7.82 9.11 15.44
N VAL A 13 6.91 9.09 16.41
CA VAL A 13 6.65 7.91 17.24
C VAL A 13 6.09 6.76 16.40
N SER A 14 5.15 7.04 15.49
CA SER A 14 4.60 6.02 14.57
C SER A 14 5.69 5.38 13.72
N ILE A 15 6.56 6.18 13.11
CA ILE A 15 7.68 5.70 12.30
C ILE A 15 8.62 4.83 13.15
N LEU A 16 8.97 5.28 14.36
CA LEU A 16 9.88 4.55 15.23
C LEU A 16 9.29 3.19 15.67
N ILE A 17 8.00 3.15 15.99
CA ILE A 17 7.28 1.91 16.29
C ILE A 17 7.30 0.97 15.07
N ASN A 18 7.00 1.49 13.87
CA ASN A 18 7.01 0.69 12.64
C ASN A 18 8.40 0.14 12.32
N ILE A 19 9.47 0.90 12.57
CA ILE A 19 10.85 0.43 12.43
C ILE A 19 11.15 -0.72 13.41
N VAL A 20 10.69 -0.62 14.66
CA VAL A 20 10.87 -1.70 15.64
C VAL A 20 10.11 -2.97 15.23
N ILE A 21 8.89 -2.83 14.72
CA ILE A 21 8.10 -3.96 14.20
C ILE A 21 8.82 -4.60 13.02
N TYR A 22 9.31 -3.80 12.07
CA TYR A 22 10.06 -4.28 10.91
C TYR A 22 11.38 -4.95 11.31
N TYR A 23 12.09 -4.43 12.32
CA TYR A 23 13.28 -5.07 12.86
C TYR A 23 12.97 -6.46 13.46
N GLY A 24 11.85 -6.59 14.20
CA GLY A 24 11.39 -7.88 14.71
C GLY A 24 11.05 -8.88 13.60
N TYR A 25 10.45 -8.40 12.51
CA TYR A 25 10.21 -9.17 11.28
C TYR A 25 11.52 -9.74 10.72
N LEU A 26 12.53 -8.89 10.51
CA LEU A 26 13.84 -9.32 10.00
C LEU A 26 14.51 -10.38 10.90
N GLN A 27 14.52 -10.14 12.22
CA GLN A 27 15.10 -11.09 13.18
C GLN A 27 14.44 -12.47 13.12
N THR A 28 13.12 -12.51 12.93
CA THR A 28 12.36 -13.76 12.86
C THR A 28 12.62 -14.49 11.55
N ILE A 29 12.74 -13.76 10.43
CA ILE A 29 13.07 -14.35 9.12
C ILE A 29 14.45 -15.01 9.15
N ILE A 30 15.44 -14.30 9.70
CA ILE A 30 16.82 -14.81 9.82
C ILE A 30 16.83 -16.12 10.63
N ARG A 31 16.10 -16.17 11.75
CA ARG A 31 16.02 -17.39 12.58
C ARG A 31 15.31 -18.56 11.89
N THR A 32 14.26 -18.27 11.12
CA THR A 32 13.40 -19.29 10.52
C THR A 32 13.82 -19.68 9.10
N HIS A 33 14.94 -19.14 8.60
CA HIS A 33 15.50 -19.41 7.27
C HIS A 33 14.43 -19.34 6.16
N ASN A 34 13.66 -18.24 6.14
CA ASN A 34 12.60 -17.95 5.17
C ASN A 34 11.38 -18.91 5.15
N SER A 35 11.34 -19.95 5.98
CA SER A 35 10.27 -20.97 5.94
C SER A 35 8.86 -20.42 6.23
N VAL A 36 8.79 -19.27 6.92
CA VAL A 36 7.54 -18.60 7.30
C VAL A 36 7.42 -17.19 6.69
N LEU A 37 8.16 -16.91 5.61
CA LEU A 37 8.26 -15.56 5.03
C LEU A 37 6.89 -14.93 4.76
N LEU A 38 6.05 -15.58 3.95
CA LEU A 38 4.75 -15.05 3.54
C LEU A 38 3.77 -14.85 4.72
N PRO A 39 3.51 -15.84 5.60
CA PRO A 39 2.59 -15.61 6.73
C PRO A 39 3.11 -14.55 7.69
N LEU A 40 4.43 -14.47 7.91
CA LEU A 40 5.02 -13.42 8.73
C LEU A 40 4.89 -12.03 8.09
N THR A 41 5.04 -11.93 6.77
CA THR A 41 4.81 -10.67 6.03
C THR A 41 3.37 -10.18 6.22
N VAL A 42 2.37 -11.06 6.11
CA VAL A 42 0.96 -10.70 6.33
C VAL A 42 0.74 -10.19 7.76
N ILE A 43 1.24 -10.90 8.77
CA ILE A 43 1.11 -10.48 10.17
C ILE A 43 1.77 -9.11 10.39
N THR A 44 2.96 -8.92 9.83
CA THR A 44 3.73 -7.68 9.97
C THR A 44 3.03 -6.51 9.29
N ALA A 45 2.47 -6.72 8.10
CA ALA A 45 1.70 -5.73 7.36
C ALA A 45 0.43 -5.29 8.14
N LEU A 46 -0.28 -6.24 8.76
CA LEU A 46 -1.42 -5.94 9.63
C LEU A 46 -0.99 -5.15 10.87
N LEU A 47 0.13 -5.50 11.50
CA LEU A 47 0.65 -4.78 12.67
C LEU A 47 1.09 -3.36 12.32
N ILE A 48 1.83 -3.18 11.22
CA ILE A 48 2.28 -1.85 10.77
C ILE A 48 1.09 -0.96 10.43
N SER A 49 0.12 -1.46 9.66
CA SER A 49 -1.08 -0.67 9.33
C SER A 49 -1.92 -0.33 10.56
N ALA A 50 -2.11 -1.27 11.49
CA ALA A 50 -2.83 -1.03 12.73
C ALA A 50 -2.15 0.04 13.58
N THR A 51 -0.84 -0.10 13.82
CA THR A 51 -0.09 0.84 14.66
C THR A 51 0.01 2.22 14.03
N ALA A 52 0.25 2.31 12.72
CA ALA A 52 0.28 3.59 12.01
C ALA A 52 -1.04 4.35 12.17
N LEU A 53 -2.18 3.71 11.88
CA LEU A 53 -3.48 4.36 11.97
C LEU A 53 -3.89 4.68 13.41
N LEU A 54 -3.60 3.79 14.36
CA LEU A 54 -3.92 4.02 15.79
C LEU A 54 -3.12 5.19 16.37
N VAL A 55 -1.84 5.34 16.01
CA VAL A 55 -1.00 6.44 16.52
C VAL A 55 -1.41 7.77 15.89
N ILE A 56 -1.74 7.77 14.59
CA ILE A 56 -2.03 9.01 13.85
C ILE A 56 -3.46 9.48 14.09
N LEU A 57 -4.47 8.64 13.87
CA LEU A 57 -5.89 8.99 14.04
C LEU A 57 -6.34 8.87 15.51
N GLY A 58 -5.56 8.18 16.35
CA GLY A 58 -5.93 7.85 17.74
C GLY A 58 -6.86 6.64 17.82
N PRO A 59 -7.02 6.03 19.02
CA PRO A 59 -7.84 4.83 19.24
C PRO A 59 -9.35 5.15 19.20
N THR A 60 -9.84 5.55 18.04
CA THR A 60 -11.19 6.07 17.83
C THR A 60 -11.85 5.39 16.63
N TYR A 61 -13.17 5.58 16.45
CA TYR A 61 -13.90 4.97 15.32
C TYR A 61 -13.32 5.32 13.93
N PRO A 62 -12.71 6.51 13.67
CA PRO A 62 -11.95 6.80 12.46
C PRO A 62 -10.81 5.83 12.18
N ALA A 63 -10.01 5.49 13.20
CA ALA A 63 -8.87 4.60 13.03
C ALA A 63 -9.34 3.18 12.70
N LEU A 64 -10.39 2.69 13.37
CA LEU A 64 -10.96 1.36 13.09
C LEU A 64 -11.57 1.29 11.68
N MET A 65 -12.25 2.35 11.27
CA MET A 65 -12.82 2.49 9.93
C MET A 65 -11.72 2.46 8.86
N ALA A 66 -10.73 3.35 8.97
CA ALA A 66 -9.58 3.37 8.06
C ALA A 66 -8.86 2.02 8.04
N TYR A 67 -8.61 1.42 9.21
CA TYR A 67 -7.94 0.11 9.29
C TYR A 67 -8.74 -0.98 8.57
N SER A 68 -10.05 -1.03 8.79
CA SER A 68 -10.92 -2.01 8.11
C SER A 68 -10.93 -1.82 6.59
N SER A 69 -10.91 -0.56 6.12
CA SER A 69 -10.80 -0.23 4.69
C SER A 69 -9.45 -0.65 4.11
N THR A 70 -8.33 -0.34 4.79
CA THR A 70 -6.99 -0.73 4.36
C THR A 70 -6.83 -2.25 4.27
N VAL A 71 -7.27 -2.99 5.29
CA VAL A 71 -7.18 -4.46 5.29
C VAL A 71 -8.03 -5.06 4.17
N LEU A 72 -9.26 -4.58 3.99
CA LEU A 72 -10.14 -5.09 2.94
C LEU A 72 -9.60 -4.77 1.54
N ALA A 73 -9.19 -3.53 1.30
CA ALA A 73 -8.67 -3.10 0.01
C ALA A 73 -7.36 -3.82 -0.33
N THR A 74 -6.43 -3.95 0.62
CA THR A 74 -5.18 -4.70 0.43
C THR A 74 -5.46 -6.16 0.13
N THR A 75 -6.38 -6.78 0.86
CA THR A 75 -6.75 -8.19 0.63
C THR A 75 -7.33 -8.40 -0.77
N VAL A 76 -8.27 -7.54 -1.20
CA VAL A 76 -8.87 -7.61 -2.53
C VAL A 76 -7.83 -7.36 -3.62
N ALA A 77 -6.96 -6.37 -3.45
CA ALA A 77 -5.90 -6.03 -4.41
C ALA A 77 -4.91 -7.19 -4.58
N VAL A 78 -4.44 -7.78 -3.47
CA VAL A 78 -3.51 -8.91 -3.51
C VAL A 78 -4.18 -10.14 -4.13
N LEU A 79 -5.42 -10.48 -3.74
CA LEU A 79 -6.15 -11.61 -4.32
C LEU A 79 -6.40 -11.45 -5.82
N LEU A 80 -6.79 -10.25 -6.25
CA LEU A 80 -7.01 -9.97 -7.67
C LEU A 80 -5.68 -10.09 -8.44
N SER A 81 -4.60 -9.60 -7.85
CA SER A 81 -3.28 -9.65 -8.46
C SER A 81 -2.76 -11.07 -8.60
N THR A 82 -2.85 -11.89 -7.55
CA THR A 82 -2.46 -13.30 -7.63
C THR A 82 -3.34 -14.07 -8.60
N PHE A 83 -4.63 -13.75 -8.69
CA PHE A 83 -5.53 -14.33 -9.68
C PHE A 83 -5.10 -14.00 -11.11
N VAL A 84 -4.83 -12.72 -11.41
CA VAL A 84 -4.35 -12.30 -12.75
C VAL A 84 -3.04 -12.99 -13.11
N LEU A 85 -2.09 -13.04 -12.17
CA LEU A 85 -0.80 -13.71 -12.38
C LEU A 85 -0.95 -15.21 -12.62
N SER A 86 -1.89 -15.86 -11.92
CA SER A 86 -2.16 -17.29 -12.09
C SER A 86 -2.71 -17.60 -13.49
N ILE A 87 -3.55 -16.71 -14.05
CA ILE A 87 -4.09 -16.86 -15.41
C ILE A 87 -3.00 -16.63 -16.45
N SER A 88 -2.09 -15.68 -16.22
CA SER A 88 -0.93 -15.45 -17.08
C SER A 88 0.16 -16.53 -16.95
N GLY A 89 -0.02 -17.54 -16.09
CA GLY A 89 0.88 -18.67 -15.92
C GLY A 89 2.26 -18.30 -15.39
N PHE A 90 2.41 -17.15 -14.72
CA PHE A 90 3.69 -16.55 -14.32
C PHE A 90 4.70 -16.34 -15.46
N SER A 91 4.33 -16.62 -16.71
CA SER A 91 5.24 -16.70 -17.86
C SER A 91 5.82 -15.33 -18.28
N SER A 92 5.16 -14.24 -17.90
CA SER A 92 5.59 -12.88 -18.26
C SER A 92 6.45 -12.20 -17.18
N ILE A 93 6.56 -12.81 -16.00
CA ILE A 93 7.35 -12.27 -14.90
C ILE A 93 8.46 -13.27 -14.63
N HIS A 94 9.67 -12.88 -14.98
CA HIS A 94 10.85 -13.64 -14.63
C HIS A 94 11.09 -13.52 -13.11
N LEU A 95 10.36 -14.31 -12.32
CA LEU A 95 10.46 -14.33 -10.85
C LEU A 95 11.86 -14.75 -10.38
N GLU A 96 12.58 -15.47 -11.23
CA GLU A 96 13.99 -15.82 -11.11
C GLU A 96 14.93 -14.60 -11.17
N LEU A 97 14.47 -13.47 -11.72
CA LEU A 97 15.21 -12.20 -11.74
C LEU A 97 15.02 -11.37 -10.48
N ASN A 98 14.47 -11.94 -9.40
CA ASN A 98 14.69 -11.33 -8.10
C ASN A 98 16.19 -11.17 -7.90
N ASP A 99 16.62 -9.94 -7.62
CA ASP A 99 18.02 -9.66 -7.31
C ASP A 99 18.48 -10.71 -6.29
N PHE A 100 19.54 -11.44 -6.63
CA PHE A 100 20.19 -12.46 -5.79
C PHE A 100 19.52 -13.84 -5.69
N GLU A 101 18.58 -14.19 -6.57
CA GLU A 101 18.00 -15.53 -6.66
C GLU A 101 17.44 -16.09 -5.33
N LEU A 102 16.86 -15.24 -4.47
CA LEU A 102 16.36 -15.68 -3.16
C LEU A 102 15.21 -16.68 -3.30
N GLN A 103 15.44 -17.91 -2.79
CA GLN A 103 14.40 -18.93 -2.68
C GLN A 103 13.61 -18.78 -1.37
N PRO A 104 12.27 -18.93 -1.40
CA PRO A 104 11.42 -19.19 -2.58
C PRO A 104 10.98 -17.92 -3.34
N TYR A 105 11.23 -17.87 -4.65
CA TYR A 105 11.00 -16.69 -5.51
C TYR A 105 9.60 -16.08 -5.42
N LEU A 106 8.57 -16.93 -5.48
CA LEU A 106 7.17 -16.50 -5.40
C LEU A 106 6.83 -15.93 -4.02
N GLY A 107 7.40 -16.50 -2.95
CA GLY A 107 7.16 -16.02 -1.58
C GLY A 107 7.78 -14.66 -1.33
N VAL A 108 8.95 -14.40 -1.91
CA VAL A 108 9.62 -13.09 -1.88
C VAL A 108 8.83 -12.07 -2.67
N PHE A 109 8.49 -12.38 -3.92
CA PHE A 109 7.71 -11.48 -4.78
C PHE A 109 6.35 -11.12 -4.16
N LEU A 110 5.58 -12.10 -3.66
CA LEU A 110 4.33 -11.81 -2.98
C LEU A 110 4.51 -10.97 -1.72
N SER A 111 5.61 -11.17 -0.98
CA SER A 111 5.90 -10.35 0.20
C SER A 111 6.22 -8.91 -0.16
N GLN A 112 7.01 -8.68 -1.22
CA GLN A 112 7.27 -7.34 -1.78
C GLN A 112 5.98 -6.66 -2.22
N VAL A 113 5.14 -7.38 -2.97
CA VAL A 113 3.83 -6.89 -3.42
C VAL A 113 2.94 -6.50 -2.23
N ILE A 114 2.88 -7.32 -1.18
CA ILE A 114 2.08 -7.00 0.03
C ILE A 114 2.56 -5.70 0.66
N PHE A 115 3.86 -5.53 0.89
CA PHE A 115 4.39 -4.29 1.48
C PHE A 115 4.15 -3.07 0.58
N SER A 116 4.34 -3.23 -0.73
CA SER A 116 4.12 -2.19 -1.74
C SER A 116 2.68 -1.70 -1.74
N VAL A 117 1.73 -2.63 -1.87
CA VAL A 117 0.30 -2.33 -1.94
C VAL A 117 -0.17 -1.74 -0.61
N LEU A 118 0.24 -2.32 0.52
CA LEU A 118 -0.13 -1.83 1.85
C LEU A 118 0.31 -0.38 2.06
N GLY A 119 1.55 -0.04 1.68
CA GLY A 119 2.10 1.30 1.88
C GLY A 119 1.25 2.39 1.20
N VAL A 120 0.85 2.15 -0.05
CA VAL A 120 0.03 3.12 -0.79
C VAL A 120 -1.42 3.15 -0.31
N ILE A 121 -2.02 1.98 -0.07
CA ILE A 121 -3.41 1.89 0.40
C ILE A 121 -3.57 2.53 1.77
N LEU A 122 -2.57 2.40 2.65
CA LEU A 122 -2.58 3.02 3.99
C LEU A 122 -2.68 4.55 3.90
N ASP A 123 -1.86 5.17 3.06
CA ASP A 123 -1.81 6.62 2.84
C ASP A 123 -3.15 7.12 2.27
N GLU A 124 -3.61 6.50 1.19
CA GLU A 124 -4.85 6.87 0.51
C GLU A 124 -6.08 6.68 1.41
N THR A 125 -6.13 5.60 2.17
CA THR A 125 -7.24 5.35 3.10
C THR A 125 -7.28 6.40 4.21
N MET A 126 -6.11 6.79 4.73
CA MET A 126 -6.00 7.82 5.75
C MET A 126 -6.44 9.19 5.22
N ASP A 127 -6.03 9.57 4.02
CA ASP A 127 -6.38 10.85 3.40
C ASP A 127 -7.88 10.98 3.11
N ILE A 128 -8.49 9.95 2.50
CA ILE A 128 -9.93 9.95 2.23
C ILE A 128 -10.71 9.96 3.54
N SER A 129 -10.33 9.12 4.51
CA SER A 129 -11.03 9.01 5.79
C SER A 129 -10.97 10.32 6.58
N SER A 130 -9.79 10.93 6.69
CA SER A 130 -9.60 12.18 7.43
C SER A 130 -10.36 13.33 6.79
N SER A 131 -10.32 13.44 5.46
CA SER A 131 -11.03 14.48 4.70
C SER A 131 -12.55 14.36 4.85
N LEU A 132 -13.11 13.15 4.79
CA LEU A 132 -14.54 12.92 5.00
C LEU A 132 -14.98 13.22 6.43
N ILE A 133 -14.13 12.94 7.42
CA ILE A 133 -14.40 13.28 8.82
C ILE A 133 -14.36 14.79 9.02
N GLU A 134 -13.39 15.50 8.44
CA GLU A 134 -13.33 16.97 8.50
C GLU A 134 -14.58 17.58 7.84
N MET A 135 -14.98 17.09 6.67
CA MET A 135 -16.21 17.52 5.98
C MET A 135 -17.46 17.34 6.86
N LYS A 136 -17.62 16.20 7.54
CA LYS A 136 -18.77 15.97 8.44
C LYS A 136 -18.71 16.83 9.71
N ARG A 137 -17.53 17.23 10.16
CA ARG A 137 -17.36 18.15 11.30
C ARG A 137 -17.75 19.58 10.92
N GLU A 138 -17.38 20.03 9.72
CA GLU A 138 -17.73 21.37 9.23
C GLU A 138 -19.20 21.46 8.80
N LEU A 139 -19.76 20.38 8.23
CA LEU A 139 -21.14 20.30 7.77
C LEU A 139 -21.89 19.17 8.52
N SER A 140 -22.65 19.55 9.55
CA SER A 140 -23.34 18.58 10.42
C SER A 140 -24.42 17.77 9.68
N ASP A 141 -25.11 18.38 8.71
CA ASP A 141 -26.26 17.79 7.99
C ASP A 141 -25.90 17.23 6.60
N VAL A 142 -24.75 16.56 6.48
CA VAL A 142 -24.37 15.87 5.22
C VAL A 142 -24.96 14.47 5.18
N ALA A 143 -25.71 14.18 4.10
CA ALA A 143 -26.25 12.87 3.79
C ALA A 143 -25.17 11.86 3.36
N GLU A 144 -25.40 10.56 3.63
CA GLU A 144 -24.48 9.46 3.30
C GLU A 144 -24.06 9.44 1.82
N LYS A 145 -25.01 9.69 0.91
CA LYS A 145 -24.74 9.73 -0.55
C LYS A 145 -23.77 10.84 -0.93
N THR A 146 -23.87 11.99 -0.27
CA THR A 146 -22.99 13.13 -0.50
C THR A 146 -21.59 12.82 0.02
N LEU A 147 -21.46 12.23 1.21
CA LEU A 147 -20.17 11.77 1.73
C LEU A 147 -19.51 10.74 0.81
N PHE A 148 -20.28 9.77 0.31
CA PHE A 148 -19.74 8.77 -0.63
C PHE A 148 -19.22 9.44 -1.91
N LYS A 149 -20.00 10.33 -2.52
CA LYS A 149 -19.61 11.04 -3.75
C LYS A 149 -18.38 11.94 -3.52
N SER A 150 -18.31 12.62 -2.39
CA SER A 150 -17.14 13.39 -1.99
C SER A 150 -15.91 12.52 -1.82
N GLY A 151 -16.04 11.35 -1.19
CA GLY A 151 -14.93 10.40 -1.02
C GLY A 151 -14.37 9.91 -2.35
N ILE A 152 -15.26 9.58 -3.30
CA ILE A 152 -14.88 9.19 -4.66
C ILE A 152 -14.12 10.32 -5.37
N ASN A 153 -14.59 11.58 -5.25
CA ASN A 153 -13.92 12.72 -5.87
C ASN A 153 -12.53 12.96 -5.27
N ILE A 154 -12.42 12.95 -3.93
CA ILE A 154 -11.14 13.12 -3.23
C ILE A 154 -10.16 12.02 -3.65
N GLY A 155 -10.59 10.76 -3.59
CA GLY A 155 -9.74 9.64 -4.00
C GLY A 155 -9.29 9.77 -5.45
N ARG A 156 -10.19 10.12 -6.38
CA ARG A 156 -9.86 10.32 -7.80
C ARG A 156 -8.76 11.38 -8.00
N GLU A 157 -8.73 12.42 -7.18
CA GLU A 157 -7.68 13.46 -7.24
C GLU A 157 -6.31 12.94 -6.79
N LEU A 158 -6.28 11.93 -5.91
CA LEU A 158 -5.04 11.33 -5.37
C LEU A 158 -4.44 10.24 -6.29
N ILE A 159 -5.25 9.56 -7.11
CA ILE A 159 -4.81 8.43 -7.94
C ILE A 159 -3.60 8.80 -8.82
N GLY A 160 -3.70 9.91 -9.56
CA GLY A 160 -2.68 10.33 -10.53
C GLY A 160 -1.31 10.58 -9.89
N PRO A 161 -1.21 11.45 -8.86
CA PRO A 161 0.02 11.65 -8.11
C PRO A 161 0.62 10.37 -7.53
N LEU A 162 -0.19 9.49 -6.94
CA LEU A 162 0.30 8.24 -6.33
C LEU A 162 0.89 7.26 -7.35
N ILE A 163 0.26 7.12 -8.53
CA ILE A 163 0.80 6.29 -9.61
C ILE A 163 2.16 6.82 -10.11
N ASN A 164 2.33 8.14 -10.21
CA ASN A 164 3.61 8.75 -10.59
C ASN A 164 4.69 8.50 -9.54
N ILE A 165 4.35 8.59 -8.25
CA ILE A 165 5.27 8.27 -7.16
C ILE A 165 5.74 6.81 -7.28
N LEU A 166 4.83 5.87 -7.50
CA LEU A 166 5.17 4.46 -7.70
C LEU A 166 6.10 4.24 -8.91
N LEU A 167 5.85 4.94 -10.02
CA LEU A 167 6.71 4.88 -11.20
C LEU A 167 8.13 5.34 -10.88
N PHE A 168 8.27 6.45 -10.16
CA PHE A 168 9.59 6.96 -9.77
C PHE A 168 10.31 6.03 -8.79
N ILE A 169 9.59 5.38 -7.87
CA ILE A 169 10.17 4.38 -6.97
C ILE A 169 10.76 3.23 -7.77
N VAL A 170 10.01 2.64 -8.71
CA VAL A 170 10.50 1.53 -9.55
C VAL A 170 11.74 1.92 -10.36
N ILE A 171 11.74 3.11 -10.97
CA ILE A 171 12.89 3.61 -11.72
C ILE A 171 14.10 3.82 -10.80
N ALA A 172 13.89 4.42 -9.63
CA ALA A 172 14.96 4.71 -8.68
C ALA A 172 15.59 3.44 -8.09
N GLU A 173 14.77 2.44 -7.75
CA GLU A 173 15.21 1.15 -7.20
C GLU A 173 16.12 0.40 -8.19
N ASN A 174 15.81 0.47 -9.48
CA ASN A 174 16.50 -0.29 -10.52
C ASN A 174 17.58 0.51 -11.26
N LEU A 175 17.77 1.79 -10.92
CA LEU A 175 18.63 2.71 -11.69
C LEU A 175 20.07 2.19 -11.83
N ASN A 176 20.64 1.66 -10.75
CA ASN A 176 22.02 1.16 -10.75
C ASN A 176 22.20 -0.04 -11.71
N VAL A 177 21.24 -0.96 -11.72
CA VAL A 177 21.28 -2.17 -12.57
C VAL A 177 21.01 -1.80 -14.04
N VAL A 178 20.07 -0.88 -14.29
CA VAL A 178 19.82 -0.32 -15.63
C VAL A 178 21.11 0.28 -16.21
N LEU A 179 21.81 1.13 -15.43
CA LEU A 179 23.05 1.75 -15.87
C LEU A 179 24.16 0.71 -16.13
N LEU A 180 24.27 -0.31 -15.28
CA LEU A 180 25.21 -1.41 -15.47
C LEU A 180 24.98 -2.12 -16.81
N TYR A 181 23.74 -2.51 -17.11
CA TYR A 181 23.42 -3.21 -18.36
C TYR A 181 23.70 -2.35 -19.60
N LEU A 182 23.31 -1.07 -19.57
CA LEU A 182 23.58 -0.15 -20.67
C LEU A 182 25.09 0.09 -20.85
N SER A 183 25.84 0.21 -19.75
CA SER A 183 27.30 0.39 -19.81
C SER A 183 28.03 -0.83 -20.41
N ASN A 184 27.46 -2.02 -20.26
CA ASN A 184 27.94 -3.26 -20.87
C ASN A 184 27.55 -3.42 -22.35
N GLY A 185 26.91 -2.40 -22.96
CA GLY A 185 26.52 -2.41 -24.37
C GLY A 185 25.23 -3.16 -24.68
N ASN A 186 24.41 -3.48 -23.67
CA ASN A 186 23.10 -4.10 -23.90
C ASN A 186 22.13 -3.11 -24.57
N SER A 187 21.19 -3.64 -25.35
CA SER A 187 20.12 -2.82 -25.92
C SER A 187 19.18 -2.30 -24.83
N ILE A 188 18.56 -1.13 -25.07
CA ILE A 188 17.60 -0.54 -24.15
C ILE A 188 16.43 -1.49 -23.90
N GLY A 189 15.87 -2.10 -24.95
CA GLY A 189 14.73 -3.03 -24.83
C GLY A 189 15.06 -4.25 -23.97
N TYR A 190 16.24 -4.86 -24.16
CA TYR A 190 16.69 -5.97 -23.33
C TYR A 190 16.92 -5.55 -21.88
N THR A 191 17.56 -4.39 -21.67
CA THR A 191 17.81 -3.86 -20.33
C THR A 191 16.51 -3.64 -19.57
N MET A 192 15.51 -3.00 -20.18
CA MET A 192 14.23 -2.74 -19.54
C MET A 192 13.50 -4.04 -19.17
N ASN A 193 13.53 -5.04 -20.05
CA ASN A 193 12.90 -6.33 -19.78
C ASN A 193 13.60 -7.08 -18.64
N MET A 194 14.93 -7.03 -18.58
CA MET A 194 15.69 -7.75 -17.56
C MET A 194 15.64 -7.06 -16.18
N THR A 195 15.56 -5.73 -16.14
CA THR A 195 15.69 -4.96 -14.90
C THR A 195 14.37 -4.43 -14.36
N LEU A 196 13.44 -3.98 -15.22
CA LEU A 196 12.23 -3.31 -14.76
C LEU A 196 11.00 -4.21 -14.72
N SER A 197 11.01 -5.39 -15.35
CA SER A 197 9.80 -6.21 -15.48
C SER A 197 9.13 -6.53 -14.14
N LEU A 198 9.92 -6.89 -13.12
CA LEU A 198 9.39 -7.21 -11.79
C LEU A 198 8.80 -5.97 -11.09
N GLY A 199 9.52 -4.85 -11.13
CA GLY A 199 9.07 -3.58 -10.56
C GLY A 199 7.83 -3.03 -11.27
N ILE A 200 7.75 -3.14 -12.60
CA ILE A 200 6.58 -2.75 -13.39
C ILE A 200 5.37 -3.62 -13.01
N ALA A 201 5.55 -4.93 -12.83
CA ALA A 201 4.47 -5.79 -12.37
C ALA A 201 3.96 -5.37 -10.98
N GLN A 202 4.86 -5.08 -10.04
CA GLN A 202 4.51 -4.60 -8.70
C GLN A 202 3.80 -3.24 -8.74
N LEU A 203 4.24 -2.34 -9.61
CA LEU A 203 3.58 -1.05 -9.85
C LEU A 203 2.16 -1.24 -10.36
N LEU A 204 1.96 -2.08 -11.37
CA LEU A 204 0.63 -2.34 -11.94
C LEU A 204 -0.33 -2.91 -10.89
N ILE A 205 0.16 -3.86 -10.10
CA ILE A 205 -0.58 -4.45 -8.97
C ILE A 205 -0.96 -3.36 -7.96
N SER A 206 -0.01 -2.52 -7.58
CA SER A 206 -0.23 -1.42 -6.63
C SER A 206 -1.22 -0.39 -7.19
N ALA A 207 -1.12 -0.05 -8.47
CA ALA A 207 -2.03 0.88 -9.15
C ALA A 207 -3.48 0.36 -9.18
N ILE A 208 -3.68 -0.94 -9.41
CA ILE A 208 -5.01 -1.57 -9.29
C ILE A 208 -5.52 -1.46 -7.85
N GLY A 209 -4.65 -1.68 -6.86
CA GLY A 209 -4.96 -1.51 -5.44
C GLY A 209 -5.45 -0.11 -5.10
N ILE A 210 -4.79 0.93 -5.61
CA ILE A 210 -5.20 2.34 -5.45
C ILE A 210 -6.62 2.54 -5.98
N VAL A 211 -6.87 2.17 -7.23
CA VAL A 211 -8.17 2.38 -7.89
C VAL A 211 -9.31 1.67 -7.14
N LEU A 212 -9.05 0.50 -6.55
CA LEU A 212 -10.02 -0.24 -5.74
C LEU A 212 -10.20 0.33 -4.33
N THR A 213 -9.17 0.95 -3.76
CA THR A 213 -9.21 1.54 -2.43
C THR A 213 -10.19 2.71 -2.36
N VAL A 214 -10.21 3.57 -3.37
CA VAL A 214 -11.12 4.72 -3.45
C VAL A 214 -12.60 4.36 -3.18
N PRO A 215 -13.23 3.44 -3.94
CA PRO A 215 -14.62 3.06 -3.70
C PRO A 215 -14.83 2.31 -2.37
N ILE A 216 -13.89 1.44 -1.98
CA ILE A 216 -13.99 0.65 -0.74
C ILE A 216 -13.98 1.59 0.48
N THR A 217 -12.99 2.49 0.55
CA THR A 217 -12.83 3.44 1.65
C THR A 217 -14.00 4.42 1.68
N SER A 218 -14.40 4.97 0.53
CA SER A 218 -15.52 5.90 0.46
C SER A 218 -16.83 5.29 0.95
N PHE A 219 -17.08 4.01 0.64
CA PHE A 219 -18.28 3.30 1.07
C PHE A 219 -18.29 3.00 2.57
N ILE A 220 -17.17 2.51 3.11
CA ILE A 220 -17.05 2.21 4.54
C ILE A 220 -17.14 3.52 5.34
N ALA A 221 -16.44 4.57 4.89
CA ALA A 221 -16.41 5.85 5.55
C ALA A 221 -17.78 6.52 5.59
N SER A 222 -18.50 6.60 4.47
CA SER A 222 -19.82 7.22 4.41
C SER A 222 -20.81 6.57 5.40
N LYS A 223 -20.82 5.23 5.49
CA LYS A 223 -21.68 4.48 6.42
C LYS A 223 -21.31 4.66 7.89
N VAL A 224 -20.01 4.55 8.22
CA VAL A 224 -19.56 4.61 9.61
C VAL A 224 -19.71 6.03 10.17
N ILE A 225 -19.31 7.04 9.40
CA ILE A 225 -19.39 8.46 9.80
C ILE A 225 -20.85 8.87 10.04
N THR A 226 -21.76 8.55 9.12
CA THR A 226 -23.18 8.92 9.24
C THR A 226 -23.86 8.28 10.46
N ARG A 227 -23.48 7.04 10.83
CA ARG A 227 -24.06 6.33 11.99
C ARG A 227 -23.53 6.83 13.33
N ARG A 228 -22.27 7.26 13.40
CA ARG A 228 -21.58 7.61 14.65
C ARG A 228 -21.60 9.11 14.96
N MET A 229 -21.69 9.96 13.94
CA MET A 229 -21.75 11.43 14.07
C MET A 229 -23.16 11.96 13.74
N LYS A 230 -24.15 11.52 14.51
CA LYS A 230 -25.49 12.12 14.48
C LYS A 230 -25.48 13.46 15.22
#